data_AF-A0A2T7M6X1-F1
#
_entry.id   AF-A0A2T7M6X1-F1
#
_cell.length_a   1.000
_cell.length_b   1.000
_cell.length_c   1.000
_cell.angle_alpha   90.00
_cell.angle_beta   90.00
_cell.angle_gamma   90.00
#
_symmetry.space_group_name_H-M   'P 1'
#
loop_
_entity.id
_entity.type
_entity.pdbx_description
1 polymer ?
#
loop_
_entity_poly.entity_id
_entity_poly.type
_entity_poly.pdbx_seq_one_letter_code
_entity_poly.pdbx_strand_id
1 'polypeptide(L)'
;MLTEVTATRYVTPLREGGSLPGIVEADDLGTYVMKFTGAGQGRKTLVAEVICGELGRRLGLRVPELVTIELDPVIGLAEPDQEVQELLKASGGLNLGMDYLPGSLGFDPLAYEVGAAEAGRVVWFDALINNVDRSWRNPNMLVWHGDLWLIDHGATMIWHHNWPGAEASAAKPYNASDHVLAPFAPDIAAAAAELAPLVTEELLTEVAAEVPDAWLVDEPGFSSTDELRRAYVAPLLARAATIHERITLDAPAVNRPSQAPGWLTERLPPRPQPTGEDRAAAAARTGREGGR
;
A
#
# COMPACT_ATOMS: atom_id res chain seq x y z
N MET A 1 -8.15 15.92 15.68
CA MET A 1 -8.22 14.60 16.35
C MET A 1 -9.17 13.75 15.52
N LEU A 2 -8.74 12.53 15.20
CA LEU A 2 -9.53 11.58 14.41
C LEU A 2 -10.84 11.28 15.13
N THR A 3 -11.88 11.00 14.35
CA THR A 3 -13.16 10.57 14.89
C THR A 3 -12.97 9.23 15.62
N GLU A 4 -13.53 9.12 16.82
CA GLU A 4 -13.50 7.90 17.62
C GLU A 4 -14.79 7.12 17.44
N VAL A 5 -14.66 5.82 17.17
CA VAL A 5 -15.77 4.88 16.98
C VAL A 5 -15.49 3.59 17.73
N THR A 6 -16.53 2.80 18.00
CA THR A 6 -16.41 1.48 18.65
C THR A 6 -16.75 0.38 17.66
N ALA A 7 -15.87 -0.62 17.52
CA ALA A 7 -16.17 -1.80 16.72
C ALA A 7 -17.36 -2.55 17.32
N THR A 8 -18.38 -2.80 16.51
CA THR A 8 -19.57 -3.55 16.93
C THR A 8 -19.56 -4.97 16.38
N ARG A 9 -18.91 -5.17 15.22
CA ARG A 9 -18.84 -6.47 14.57
C ARG A 9 -17.61 -6.61 13.68
N TYR A 10 -16.94 -7.75 13.76
CA TYR A 10 -15.97 -8.20 12.77
C TYR A 10 -16.70 -8.91 11.62
N VAL A 11 -16.50 -8.44 10.39
CA VAL A 11 -17.22 -8.93 9.21
C VAL A 11 -16.43 -10.00 8.48
N THR A 12 -15.21 -9.68 8.05
CA THR A 12 -14.37 -10.61 7.30
C THR A 12 -12.90 -10.18 7.26
N PRO A 13 -11.94 -11.11 7.25
CA PRO A 13 -10.54 -10.80 6.99
C PRO A 13 -10.30 -10.41 5.53
N LEU A 14 -9.47 -9.39 5.31
CA LEU A 14 -8.87 -9.09 4.03
C LEU A 14 -7.53 -9.81 3.95
N ARG A 15 -7.45 -10.82 3.08
CA ARG A 15 -6.26 -11.67 2.91
C ARG A 15 -5.25 -11.02 1.97
N GLU A 16 -4.87 -9.78 2.26
CA GLU A 16 -3.85 -9.04 1.53
C GLU A 16 -2.61 -8.87 2.41
N GLY A 17 -1.47 -9.40 1.96
CA GLY A 17 -0.18 -9.25 2.65
C GLY A 17 -0.11 -9.93 4.02
N GLY A 18 0.90 -9.55 4.81
CA GLY A 18 1.21 -10.14 6.11
C GLY A 18 0.56 -9.46 7.33
N SER A 19 -0.28 -8.45 7.12
CA SER A 19 -0.91 -7.67 8.20
C SER A 19 -2.35 -8.07 8.53
N LEU A 20 -2.98 -8.89 7.67
CA LEU A 20 -4.34 -9.41 7.81
C LEU A 20 -5.36 -8.36 8.31
N PRO A 21 -5.53 -7.22 7.61
CA PRO A 21 -6.55 -6.25 7.96
C PRO A 21 -7.95 -6.88 7.87
N GLY A 22 -8.95 -6.28 8.50
CA GLY A 22 -10.30 -6.82 8.49
C GLY A 22 -11.38 -5.77 8.32
N ILE A 23 -12.47 -6.14 7.66
CA ILE A 23 -13.66 -5.30 7.58
C ILE A 23 -14.42 -5.39 8.91
N VAL A 24 -14.73 -4.23 9.49
CA VAL A 24 -15.50 -4.10 10.73
C VAL A 24 -16.63 -3.10 10.55
N GLU A 25 -17.75 -3.36 11.22
CA GLU A 25 -18.84 -2.39 11.41
C GLU A 25 -18.64 -1.68 12.75
N ALA A 26 -18.96 -0.39 12.82
CA ALA A 26 -18.84 0.41 14.03
C ALA A 26 -20.18 0.99 14.50
N ASP A 27 -20.19 1.60 15.68
CA ASP A 27 -21.38 2.14 16.36
C ASP A 27 -21.99 3.38 15.69
N ASP A 28 -21.23 4.05 14.84
CA ASP A 28 -21.66 5.15 13.97
C ASP A 28 -22.36 4.68 12.68
N LEU A 29 -22.59 3.36 12.53
CA LEU A 29 -23.13 2.70 11.33
C LEU A 29 -22.17 2.71 10.12
N GLY A 30 -20.91 3.10 10.32
CA GLY A 30 -19.85 3.05 9.33
C GLY A 30 -19.26 1.63 9.16
N THR A 31 -18.60 1.41 8.03
CA THR A 31 -17.83 0.19 7.74
C THR A 31 -16.38 0.58 7.47
N TYR A 32 -15.45 -0.08 8.14
CA TYR A 32 -14.04 0.29 8.11
C TYR A 32 -13.15 -0.90 7.79
N VAL A 33 -12.07 -0.64 7.07
CA VAL A 33 -10.90 -1.53 7.05
C VAL A 33 -10.07 -1.22 8.30
N MET A 34 -10.11 -2.12 9.27
CA MET A 34 -9.34 -2.01 10.51
C MET A 34 -7.92 -2.53 10.31
N LYS A 35 -6.94 -1.73 10.70
CA LYS A 35 -5.54 -2.12 10.89
C LYS A 35 -5.26 -2.33 12.37
N PHE A 36 -4.80 -3.53 12.68
CA PHE A 36 -4.65 -4.03 14.04
C PHE A 36 -3.34 -3.60 14.71
N THR A 37 -3.41 -3.12 15.94
CA THR A 37 -2.23 -2.80 16.77
C THR A 37 -1.39 -4.02 17.12
N GLY A 38 -2.02 -5.19 17.26
CA GLY A 38 -1.36 -6.46 17.54
C GLY A 38 -0.73 -7.12 16.31
N ALA A 39 -0.85 -6.53 15.11
CA ALA A 39 -0.21 -7.05 13.91
C ALA A 39 1.33 -6.94 14.00
N GLY A 40 2.04 -7.88 13.36
CA GLY A 40 3.50 -7.99 13.44
C GLY A 40 4.28 -6.77 12.92
N GLN A 41 3.63 -5.86 12.19
CA GLN A 41 4.21 -4.60 11.70
C GLN A 41 4.36 -3.54 12.81
N GLY A 42 3.56 -3.64 13.88
CA GLY A 42 3.63 -2.79 15.05
C GLY A 42 3.05 -1.38 14.89
N ARG A 43 3.05 -0.63 16.01
CA ARG A 43 2.39 0.69 16.14
C ARG A 43 2.92 1.74 15.15
N LYS A 44 4.21 1.67 14.77
CA LYS A 44 4.83 2.64 13.84
C LYS A 44 4.17 2.67 12.46
N THR A 45 3.66 1.54 11.98
CA THR A 45 2.90 1.47 10.73
C THR A 45 1.58 2.22 10.84
N LEU A 46 0.90 2.16 11.99
CA LEU A 46 -0.33 2.94 12.23
C LEU A 46 -0.03 4.44 12.32
N VAL A 47 1.07 4.80 13.00
CA VAL A 47 1.54 6.19 13.06
C VAL A 47 1.83 6.72 11.65
N ALA A 48 2.49 5.93 10.81
CA ALA A 48 2.76 6.30 9.42
C ALA A 48 1.49 6.44 8.60
N GLU A 49 0.52 5.53 8.77
CA GLU A 49 -0.78 5.63 8.10
C GLU A 49 -1.50 6.92 8.44
N VAL A 50 -1.57 7.29 9.73
CA VAL A 50 -2.22 8.54 10.16
C VAL A 50 -1.49 9.74 9.60
N ILE A 51 -0.18 9.87 9.82
CA ILE A 51 0.56 11.07 9.39
C ILE A 51 0.48 11.25 7.87
N CYS A 52 0.72 10.18 7.11
CA CYS A 52 0.72 10.27 5.65
C CYS A 52 -0.69 10.40 5.10
N GLY A 53 -1.65 9.62 5.58
CA GLY A 53 -3.03 9.69 5.11
C GLY A 53 -3.64 11.08 5.34
N GLU A 54 -3.49 11.62 6.55
CA GLU A 54 -4.01 12.93 6.92
C GLU A 54 -3.29 14.10 6.21
N LEU A 55 -1.98 13.97 5.95
CA LEU A 55 -1.26 14.92 5.12
C LEU A 55 -1.76 14.87 3.67
N GLY A 56 -1.94 13.67 3.11
CA GLY A 56 -2.48 13.49 1.76
C GLY A 56 -3.85 14.13 1.60
N ARG A 57 -4.76 13.91 2.55
CA ARG A 57 -6.10 14.52 2.56
C ARG A 57 -6.04 16.05 2.59
N ARG A 58 -5.21 16.64 3.45
CA ARG A 58 -5.05 18.10 3.56
C ARG A 58 -4.39 18.71 2.31
N LEU A 59 -3.61 17.93 1.56
CA LEU A 59 -3.06 18.30 0.24
C LEU A 59 -4.04 18.03 -0.92
N GLY A 60 -5.28 17.62 -0.62
CA GLY A 60 -6.33 17.37 -1.62
C GLY A 60 -6.16 16.08 -2.41
N LEU A 61 -5.34 15.13 -1.93
CA LEU A 61 -5.30 13.78 -2.46
C LEU A 61 -6.47 12.96 -1.89
N ARG A 62 -6.97 12.04 -2.70
CA ARG A 62 -8.07 11.15 -2.29
C ARG A 62 -7.51 10.00 -1.48
N VAL A 63 -7.57 10.13 -0.16
CA VAL A 63 -7.29 9.05 0.80
C VAL A 63 -8.58 8.81 1.58
N PRO A 64 -9.01 7.56 1.82
CA PRO A 64 -10.19 7.31 2.64
C PRO A 64 -10.04 7.94 4.03
N GLU A 65 -11.17 8.25 4.67
CA GLU A 65 -11.15 8.86 6.00
C GLU A 65 -10.55 7.90 7.03
N LEU A 66 -9.80 8.45 7.98
CA LEU A 66 -9.21 7.69 9.07
C LEU A 66 -9.97 7.96 10.38
N VAL A 67 -10.20 6.90 11.13
CA VAL A 67 -10.85 6.93 12.45
C VAL A 67 -10.01 6.15 13.45
N THR A 68 -10.12 6.47 14.72
CA THR A 68 -9.68 5.55 15.77
C THR A 68 -10.84 4.64 16.15
N ILE A 69 -10.56 3.35 16.26
CA ILE A 69 -11.60 2.35 16.50
C ILE A 69 -11.24 1.47 17.71
N GLU A 70 -12.08 1.54 18.73
CA GLU A 70 -11.94 0.72 19.93
C GLU A 70 -12.44 -0.70 19.65
N LEU A 71 -11.61 -1.71 19.92
CA LEU A 71 -11.91 -3.12 19.72
C LEU A 71 -12.04 -3.84 21.08
N ASP A 72 -13.21 -4.40 21.36
CA ASP A 72 -13.39 -5.40 22.41
C ASP A 72 -12.95 -6.79 21.87
N PRO A 73 -11.93 -7.44 22.47
CA PRO A 73 -11.50 -8.79 22.10
C PRO A 73 -12.60 -9.86 22.08
N VAL A 74 -13.72 -9.63 22.79
CA VAL A 74 -14.89 -10.52 22.77
C VAL A 74 -15.41 -10.75 21.34
N ILE A 75 -15.25 -9.77 20.44
CA ILE A 75 -15.64 -9.88 19.03
C ILE A 75 -14.91 -11.04 18.33
N GLY A 76 -13.67 -11.34 18.71
CA GLY A 76 -12.87 -12.41 18.10
C GLY A 76 -13.21 -13.83 18.57
N LEU A 77 -14.04 -13.99 19.61
CA LEU A 77 -14.34 -15.33 20.17
C LEU A 77 -15.08 -16.25 19.19
N ALA A 78 -15.85 -15.68 18.27
CA ALA A 78 -16.61 -16.42 17.27
C ALA A 78 -15.85 -16.63 15.95
N GLU A 79 -14.64 -16.07 15.81
CA GLU A 79 -13.83 -16.20 14.61
C GLU A 79 -13.26 -17.63 14.49
N PRO A 80 -13.58 -18.39 13.42
CA PRO A 80 -13.08 -19.74 13.23
C PRO A 80 -11.60 -19.82 12.84
N ASP A 81 -11.04 -18.77 12.24
CA ASP A 81 -9.63 -18.72 11.85
C ASP A 81 -8.75 -18.38 13.08
N GLN A 82 -7.95 -19.35 13.52
CA GLN A 82 -7.14 -19.24 14.75
C GLN A 82 -6.15 -18.06 14.69
N GLU A 83 -5.57 -17.78 13.52
CA GLU A 83 -4.61 -16.68 13.34
C GLU A 83 -5.31 -15.33 13.51
N VAL A 84 -6.52 -15.20 12.93
CA VAL A 84 -7.34 -13.99 13.06
C VAL A 84 -7.85 -13.82 14.49
N GLN A 85 -8.27 -14.91 15.15
CA GLN A 85 -8.69 -14.88 16.55
C GLN A 85 -7.56 -14.41 17.47
N GLU A 86 -6.34 -14.92 17.28
CA GLU A 86 -5.16 -14.49 18.04
C GLU A 86 -4.84 -13.02 17.80
N LEU A 87 -4.93 -12.56 16.56
CA LEU A 87 -4.75 -11.16 16.18
C LEU A 87 -5.77 -10.24 16.86
N LEU A 88 -7.07 -10.58 16.80
CA LEU A 88 -8.14 -9.82 17.44
C LEU A 88 -7.94 -9.75 18.96
N LYS A 89 -7.55 -10.86 19.58
CA LYS A 89 -7.27 -10.91 21.03
C LYS A 89 -6.06 -10.06 21.41
N ALA A 90 -5.00 -10.07 20.60
CA ALA A 90 -3.80 -9.27 20.81
C ALA A 90 -4.03 -7.77 20.55
N SER A 91 -5.10 -7.41 19.84
CA SER A 91 -5.40 -6.05 19.40
C SER A 91 -6.53 -5.39 20.19
N GLY A 92 -6.87 -5.91 21.38
CA GLY A 92 -7.86 -5.27 22.25
C GLY A 92 -7.47 -3.83 22.59
N GLY A 93 -8.42 -2.91 22.50
CA GLY A 93 -8.18 -1.48 22.68
C GLY A 93 -8.21 -0.69 21.37
N LEU A 94 -7.44 0.40 21.35
CA LEU A 94 -7.44 1.39 20.29
C LEU A 94 -6.70 0.93 19.03
N ASN A 95 -7.42 0.80 17.91
CA ASN A 95 -6.90 0.46 16.59
C ASN A 95 -7.16 1.57 15.57
N LEU A 96 -6.65 1.41 14.36
CA LEU A 96 -6.88 2.34 13.26
C LEU A 96 -7.96 1.79 12.32
N GLY A 97 -8.99 2.60 12.04
CA GLY A 97 -9.96 2.35 11.00
C GLY A 97 -9.69 3.24 9.80
N MET A 98 -9.83 2.69 8.61
CA MET A 98 -9.87 3.43 7.36
C MET A 98 -11.23 3.20 6.71
N ASP A 99 -11.89 4.24 6.23
CA ASP A 99 -13.20 4.11 5.59
C ASP A 99 -13.16 3.06 4.48
N TYR A 100 -14.08 2.10 4.55
CA TYR A 100 -14.21 1.09 3.51
C TYR A 100 -14.92 1.73 2.32
N LEU A 101 -14.42 1.49 1.11
CA LEU A 101 -15.01 2.02 -0.12
C LEU A 101 -15.75 0.91 -0.88
N PRO A 102 -17.06 0.66 -0.61
CA PRO A 102 -17.82 -0.38 -1.29
C PRO A 102 -17.76 -0.26 -2.81
N GLY A 103 -17.43 -1.38 -3.46
CA GLY A 103 -17.35 -1.46 -4.92
C GLY A 103 -16.09 -0.85 -5.53
N SER A 104 -15.12 -0.43 -4.72
CA SER A 104 -13.80 -0.04 -5.23
C SER A 104 -13.09 -1.23 -5.87
N LEU A 105 -12.28 -0.95 -6.90
CA LEU A 105 -11.43 -1.93 -7.57
C LEU A 105 -9.97 -1.60 -7.33
N GLY A 106 -9.10 -2.61 -7.27
CA GLY A 106 -7.65 -2.37 -7.28
C GLY A 106 -7.24 -1.65 -8.57
N PHE A 107 -6.37 -0.64 -8.46
CA PHE A 107 -5.83 0.05 -9.62
C PHE A 107 -4.87 -0.84 -10.41
N ASP A 108 -5.10 -0.95 -11.71
CA ASP A 108 -4.20 -1.62 -12.66
C ASP A 108 -3.78 -0.60 -13.74
N PRO A 109 -2.47 -0.27 -13.86
CA PRO A 109 -1.99 0.70 -14.84
C PRO A 109 -2.19 0.26 -16.30
N LEU A 110 -2.52 -1.01 -16.55
CA LEU A 110 -2.87 -1.51 -17.89
C LEU A 110 -4.36 -1.35 -18.21
N ALA A 111 -5.21 -1.19 -17.19
CA ALA A 111 -6.67 -1.10 -17.35
C ALA A 111 -7.21 0.32 -17.21
N TYR A 112 -6.50 1.21 -16.52
CA TYR A 112 -6.94 2.58 -16.22
C TYR A 112 -5.93 3.62 -16.71
N GLU A 113 -6.43 4.72 -17.26
CA GLU A 113 -5.63 5.88 -17.63
C GLU A 113 -5.61 6.92 -16.50
N VAL A 114 -4.45 7.53 -16.27
CA VAL A 114 -4.25 8.62 -15.32
C VAL A 114 -3.59 9.79 -16.05
N GLY A 115 -4.08 11.01 -15.81
CA GLY A 115 -3.50 12.21 -16.39
C GLY A 115 -2.14 12.55 -15.76
N ALA A 116 -1.23 13.12 -16.55
CA ALA A 116 0.10 13.54 -16.09
C ALA A 116 0.08 14.43 -14.84
N ALA A 117 -0.92 15.31 -14.70
CA ALA A 117 -1.08 16.16 -13.53
C ALA A 117 -1.42 15.37 -12.24
N GLU A 118 -2.38 14.44 -12.31
CA GLU A 118 -2.76 13.59 -11.17
C GLU A 118 -1.61 12.64 -10.80
N ALA A 119 -0.97 12.02 -11.80
CA ALA A 119 0.22 11.21 -11.59
C ALA A 119 1.37 12.01 -10.94
N GLY A 120 1.58 13.26 -11.38
CA GLY A 120 2.56 14.18 -10.80
C GLY A 120 2.35 14.41 -9.31
N ARG A 121 1.10 14.68 -8.91
CA ARG A 121 0.73 14.91 -7.50
C ARG A 121 1.01 13.68 -6.63
N VAL A 122 0.61 12.49 -7.09
CA VAL A 122 0.80 11.24 -6.33
C VAL A 122 2.28 10.90 -6.21
N VAL A 123 3.04 10.94 -7.32
CA VAL A 123 4.47 10.60 -7.30
C VAL A 123 5.27 11.61 -6.46
N TRP A 124 4.94 12.90 -6.53
CA TRP A 124 5.56 13.92 -5.68
C TRP A 124 5.25 13.67 -4.19
N PHE A 125 4.01 13.31 -3.87
CA PHE A 125 3.59 13.03 -2.49
C PHE A 125 4.26 11.78 -1.94
N ASP A 126 4.32 10.69 -2.71
CA ASP A 126 5.05 9.48 -2.33
C ASP A 126 6.54 9.75 -2.15
N ALA A 127 7.14 10.63 -2.95
CA ALA A 127 8.50 11.08 -2.73
C ALA A 127 8.64 11.86 -1.42
N LEU A 128 7.73 12.79 -1.10
CA LEU A 128 7.72 13.55 0.16
C LEU A 128 7.74 12.61 1.38
N ILE A 129 6.83 11.63 1.42
CA ILE A 129 6.71 10.70 2.56
C ILE A 129 7.66 9.49 2.48
N ASN A 130 8.45 9.40 1.41
CA ASN A 130 9.36 8.29 1.10
C ASN A 130 8.63 6.93 1.04
N ASN A 131 7.54 6.87 0.26
CA ASN A 131 6.79 5.66 -0.01
C ASN A 131 7.47 4.82 -1.09
N VAL A 132 8.13 3.74 -0.70
CA VAL A 132 8.82 2.84 -1.65
C VAL A 132 7.96 1.64 -2.05
N ASP A 133 6.78 1.48 -1.46
CA ASP A 133 5.94 0.30 -1.64
C ASP A 133 4.92 0.46 -2.78
N ARG A 134 4.68 1.69 -3.25
CA ARG A 134 3.75 1.99 -4.35
C ARG A 134 4.32 1.64 -5.73
N SER A 135 4.32 0.35 -6.05
CA SER A 135 4.89 -0.18 -7.29
C SER A 135 3.84 -0.82 -8.19
N TRP A 136 4.19 -1.13 -9.44
CA TRP A 136 3.29 -1.86 -10.34
C TRP A 136 2.88 -3.25 -9.83
N ARG A 137 3.65 -3.84 -8.91
CA ARG A 137 3.32 -5.13 -8.26
C ARG A 137 2.41 -4.96 -7.06
N ASN A 138 2.53 -3.83 -6.37
CA ASN A 138 1.73 -3.48 -5.22
C ASN A 138 1.25 -2.03 -5.34
N PRO A 139 0.20 -1.76 -6.15
CA PRO A 139 -0.20 -0.39 -6.41
C PRO A 139 -0.69 0.36 -5.17
N ASN A 140 -1.21 -0.34 -4.15
CA ASN A 140 -1.83 0.25 -2.95
C ASN A 140 -2.78 1.41 -3.30
N MET A 141 -3.50 1.29 -4.41
CA MET A 141 -4.43 2.29 -4.91
C MET A 141 -5.72 1.60 -5.35
N LEU A 142 -6.80 2.33 -5.20
CA LEU A 142 -8.14 1.91 -5.60
C LEU A 142 -8.68 2.84 -6.68
N VAL A 143 -9.57 2.32 -7.50
CA VAL A 143 -10.48 3.10 -8.34
C VAL A 143 -11.86 3.00 -7.71
N TRP A 144 -12.42 4.14 -7.31
CA TRP A 144 -13.74 4.22 -6.70
C TRP A 144 -14.54 5.36 -7.33
N HIS A 145 -15.74 5.02 -7.83
CA HIS A 145 -16.57 5.93 -8.64
C HIS A 145 -15.86 6.59 -9.83
N GLY A 146 -14.81 5.94 -10.36
CA GLY A 146 -14.01 6.44 -11.49
C GLY A 146 -12.81 7.31 -11.10
N ASP A 147 -12.66 7.64 -9.82
CA ASP A 147 -11.52 8.39 -9.30
C ASP A 147 -10.44 7.47 -8.72
N LEU A 148 -9.18 7.93 -8.75
CA LEU A 148 -8.05 7.26 -8.12
C LEU A 148 -7.95 7.60 -6.63
N TRP A 149 -7.84 6.58 -5.78
CA TRP A 149 -7.72 6.70 -4.32
C TRP A 149 -6.44 6.04 -3.82
N LEU A 150 -5.74 6.68 -2.88
CA LEU A 150 -4.52 6.18 -2.26
C LEU A 150 -4.86 5.47 -0.96
N ILE A 151 -4.32 4.26 -0.80
CA ILE A 151 -4.39 3.50 0.44
C ILE A 151 -2.99 3.05 0.86
N ASP A 152 -2.91 2.50 2.05
CA ASP A 152 -1.75 1.82 2.64
C ASP A 152 -0.44 2.61 2.61
N HIS A 153 -0.35 3.60 3.50
CA HIS A 153 0.85 4.39 3.77
C HIS A 153 1.69 3.80 4.92
N GLY A 154 1.39 2.59 5.38
CA GLY A 154 2.05 1.95 6.51
C GLY A 154 3.54 1.65 6.30
N ALA A 155 3.99 1.57 5.05
CA ALA A 155 5.39 1.33 4.64
C ALA A 155 6.14 2.62 4.22
N THR A 156 5.71 3.77 4.74
CA THR A 156 6.32 5.09 4.49
C THR A 156 7.21 5.51 5.66
N MET A 157 7.93 6.63 5.52
CA MET A 157 8.71 7.22 6.62
C MET A 157 9.69 6.26 7.32
N ILE A 158 10.32 5.34 6.58
CA ILE A 158 11.18 4.25 7.09
C ILE A 158 12.23 4.72 8.12
N TRP A 159 12.65 5.98 8.07
CA TRP A 159 13.54 6.57 9.08
C TRP A 159 13.01 6.50 10.51
N HIS A 160 11.70 6.38 10.73
CA HIS A 160 11.12 6.22 12.08
C HIS A 160 11.51 4.88 12.75
N HIS A 161 12.15 3.96 12.01
CA HIS A 161 12.78 2.76 12.56
C HIS A 161 14.25 3.00 12.98
N ASN A 162 14.82 4.16 12.64
CA ASN A 162 16.18 4.57 12.98
C ASN A 162 16.29 6.10 13.11
N TRP A 163 15.82 6.64 14.23
CA TRP A 163 15.78 8.09 14.52
C TRP A 163 17.09 8.84 14.33
N PRO A 164 18.27 8.32 14.75
CA PRO A 164 19.55 8.99 14.46
C PRO A 164 19.82 9.24 12.98
N GLY A 165 19.21 8.46 12.07
CA GLY A 165 19.33 8.61 10.63
C GLY A 165 18.25 9.48 9.98
N ALA A 166 17.32 10.07 10.73
CA ALA A 166 16.16 10.77 10.18
C ALA A 166 16.55 12.02 9.37
N GLU A 167 17.46 12.84 9.88
CA GLU A 167 17.98 14.02 9.18
C GLU A 167 18.64 13.65 7.85
N ALA A 168 19.53 12.65 7.87
CA ALA A 168 20.17 12.14 6.66
C ALA A 168 19.16 11.54 5.67
N SER A 169 18.06 10.97 6.17
CA SER A 169 16.98 10.44 5.33
C SER A 169 16.22 11.54 4.60
N ALA A 170 16.09 12.74 5.18
CA ALA A 170 15.41 13.86 4.54
C ALA A 170 16.12 14.28 3.24
N ALA A 171 17.45 14.23 3.21
CA ALA A 171 18.24 14.59 2.02
C ALA A 171 18.25 13.52 0.91
N LYS A 172 17.81 12.28 1.19
CA LYS A 172 17.90 11.18 0.22
C LYS A 172 17.03 11.43 -1.02
N PRO A 173 17.54 11.11 -2.23
CA PRO A 173 16.75 11.12 -3.45
C PRO A 173 15.65 10.05 -3.40
N TYR A 174 14.66 10.19 -4.26
CA TYR A 174 13.57 9.23 -4.40
C TYR A 174 13.56 8.66 -5.82
N ASN A 175 13.68 7.33 -5.93
CA ASN A 175 13.64 6.64 -7.20
C ASN A 175 12.20 6.16 -7.49
N ALA A 176 11.54 6.86 -8.41
CA ALA A 176 10.17 6.59 -8.83
C ALA A 176 10.09 5.66 -10.06
N SER A 177 11.19 5.05 -10.51
CA SER A 177 11.21 4.27 -11.76
C SER A 177 10.32 3.02 -11.73
N ASP A 178 10.19 2.38 -10.55
CA ASP A 178 9.29 1.24 -10.34
C ASP A 178 7.87 1.67 -9.89
N HIS A 179 7.62 2.98 -9.75
CA HIS A 179 6.34 3.50 -9.29
C HIS A 179 5.24 3.16 -10.31
N VAL A 180 4.09 2.71 -9.82
CA VAL A 180 2.96 2.31 -10.67
C VAL A 180 2.45 3.42 -11.62
N LEU A 181 2.73 4.69 -11.30
CA LEU A 181 2.31 5.85 -12.08
C LEU A 181 3.43 6.42 -12.97
N ALA A 182 4.63 5.85 -12.93
CA ALA A 182 5.74 6.27 -13.79
C ALA A 182 5.40 6.24 -15.29
N PRO A 183 4.60 5.27 -15.81
CA PRO A 183 4.22 5.25 -17.23
C PRO A 183 3.34 6.42 -17.68
N PHE A 184 2.72 7.17 -16.77
CA PHE A 184 1.76 8.24 -17.10
C PHE A 184 2.39 9.64 -17.21
N ALA A 185 3.72 9.69 -17.41
CA ALA A 185 4.48 10.94 -17.57
C ALA A 185 4.17 11.99 -16.47
N PRO A 186 4.38 11.64 -15.18
CA PRO A 186 3.99 12.49 -14.05
C PRO A 186 4.64 13.89 -14.11
N ASP A 187 3.81 14.94 -14.04
CA ASP A 187 4.27 16.34 -14.01
C ASP A 187 4.69 16.74 -12.59
N ILE A 188 5.88 16.32 -12.20
CA ILE A 188 6.46 16.56 -10.86
C ILE A 188 6.70 18.05 -10.59
N ALA A 189 7.07 18.82 -11.62
CA ALA A 189 7.36 20.24 -11.46
C ALA A 189 6.08 21.02 -11.14
N ALA A 190 4.98 20.75 -11.85
CA ALA A 190 3.69 21.36 -11.55
C ALA A 190 3.17 20.93 -10.17
N ALA A 191 3.29 19.64 -9.83
CA ALA A 191 2.90 19.15 -8.50
C ALA A 191 3.68 19.82 -7.37
N ALA A 192 5.00 19.99 -7.53
CA ALA A 192 5.83 20.66 -6.53
C ALA A 192 5.46 22.15 -6.37
N ALA A 193 5.23 22.86 -7.47
CA ALA A 193 4.81 24.26 -7.44
C ALA A 193 3.46 24.45 -6.73
N GLU A 194 2.54 23.47 -6.87
CA GLU A 194 1.23 23.50 -6.24
C GLU A 194 1.27 23.08 -4.76
N LEU A 195 1.89 21.94 -4.46
CA LEU A 195 1.74 21.26 -3.17
C LEU A 195 2.82 21.63 -2.16
N ALA A 196 4.07 21.88 -2.58
CA ALA A 196 5.17 22.16 -1.65
C ALA A 196 4.90 23.39 -0.74
N PRO A 197 4.34 24.52 -1.24
CA PRO A 197 4.02 25.67 -0.40
C PRO A 197 2.95 25.40 0.66
N LEU A 198 2.13 24.36 0.49
CA LEU A 198 1.09 23.97 1.44
C LEU A 198 1.67 23.18 2.63
N VAL A 199 2.84 22.55 2.46
CA VAL A 199 3.49 21.76 3.52
C VAL A 199 4.26 22.67 4.46
N THR A 200 3.56 23.24 5.44
CA THR A 200 4.13 24.10 6.48
C THR A 200 4.40 23.33 7.77
N GLU A 201 5.16 23.94 8.69
CA GLU A 201 5.37 23.38 10.02
C GLU A 201 4.06 23.25 10.81
N GLU A 202 3.16 24.23 10.66
CA GLU A 202 1.84 24.23 11.27
C GLU A 202 1.01 23.04 10.77
N LEU A 203 0.92 22.85 9.44
CA LEU A 203 0.19 21.74 8.84
C LEU A 203 0.72 20.38 9.34
N LEU A 204 2.04 20.21 9.36
CA LEU A 204 2.67 18.96 9.79
C LEU A 204 2.47 18.72 11.29
N THR A 205 2.46 19.77 12.10
CA THR A 205 2.18 19.68 13.54
C THR A 205 0.73 19.29 13.80
N GLU A 206 -0.23 19.86 13.07
CA GLU A 206 -1.64 19.48 13.12
C GLU A 206 -1.82 18.00 12.76
N VAL A 207 -1.21 17.55 11.65
CA VAL A 207 -1.25 16.15 11.22
C VAL A 207 -0.61 15.21 12.24
N ALA A 208 0.55 15.57 12.80
CA ALA A 208 1.20 14.74 13.82
C ALA A 208 0.39 14.66 15.12
N ALA A 209 -0.41 15.69 15.43
CA ALA A 209 -1.31 15.71 16.59
C ALA A 209 -2.51 14.77 16.43
N GLU A 210 -2.84 14.34 15.21
CA GLU A 210 -3.89 13.34 14.95
C GLU A 210 -3.51 11.95 15.46
N VAL A 211 -2.22 11.67 15.66
CA VAL A 211 -1.74 10.37 16.13
C VAL A 211 -2.06 10.20 17.62
N PRO A 212 -2.75 9.12 18.03
CA PRO A 212 -3.02 8.84 19.45
C PRO A 212 -1.76 8.65 20.30
N ASP A 213 -1.77 9.17 21.52
CA ASP A 213 -0.66 9.01 22.48
C ASP A 213 -0.35 7.53 22.75
N ALA A 214 -1.37 6.66 22.82
CA ALA A 214 -1.21 5.22 23.04
C ALA A 214 -0.29 4.54 22.02
N TRP A 215 -0.13 5.12 20.83
CA TRP A 215 0.76 4.59 19.79
C TRP A 215 2.19 5.13 19.85
N LEU A 216 2.40 6.21 20.61
CA LEU A 216 3.65 6.94 20.74
C LEU A 216 4.36 6.71 22.08
N VAL A 217 3.64 6.28 23.12
CA VAL A 217 4.23 5.98 24.44
C VAL A 217 5.34 4.94 24.35
N ASP A 218 6.37 5.14 25.18
CA ASP A 218 7.54 4.27 25.36
C ASP A 218 8.43 4.10 24.12
N GLU A 219 8.33 5.00 23.12
CA GLU A 219 9.27 5.00 21.99
C GLU A 219 10.69 5.33 22.47
N PRO A 220 11.68 4.45 22.23
CA PRO A 220 13.05 4.66 22.67
C PRO A 220 13.67 5.92 22.06
N GLY A 221 14.34 6.72 22.89
CA GLY A 221 15.04 7.93 22.46
C GLY A 221 14.24 9.22 22.60
N PHE A 222 12.99 9.15 23.09
CA PHE A 222 12.15 10.33 23.34
C PHE A 222 11.67 10.37 24.78
N SER A 223 11.57 11.58 25.34
CA SER A 223 11.11 11.82 26.70
C SER A 223 9.60 12.03 26.82
N SER A 224 8.92 12.28 25.69
CA SER A 224 7.48 12.53 25.61
C SER A 224 6.93 12.24 24.20
N THR A 225 5.63 12.01 24.12
CA THR A 225 4.92 11.83 22.84
C THR A 225 4.99 13.10 21.97
N ASP A 226 5.00 14.29 22.59
CA ASP A 226 5.18 15.57 21.89
C ASP A 226 6.56 15.72 21.24
N GLU A 227 7.61 15.27 21.91
CA GLU A 227 8.96 15.25 21.33
C GLU A 227 9.03 14.35 20.10
N LEU A 228 8.40 13.18 20.20
CA LEU A 228 8.30 12.23 19.09
C LEU A 228 7.48 12.81 17.92
N ARG A 229 6.36 13.49 18.16
CA ARG A 229 5.58 14.16 17.10
C ARG A 229 6.44 15.17 16.35
N ARG A 230 7.19 16.01 17.07
CA ARG A 230 8.13 16.98 16.44
C ARG A 230 9.20 16.28 15.60
N ALA A 231 9.64 15.08 15.99
CA ALA A 231 10.61 14.30 15.24
C ALA A 231 10.09 13.80 13.88
N TYR A 232 8.78 13.63 13.72
CA TYR A 232 8.16 13.36 12.41
C TYR A 232 8.07 14.62 11.53
N VAL A 233 7.84 15.79 12.12
CA VAL A 233 7.68 17.07 11.40
C VAL A 233 8.95 17.47 10.67
N ALA A 234 10.10 17.45 11.36
CA ALA A 234 11.33 18.02 10.81
C ALA A 234 11.80 17.38 9.49
N PRO A 235 11.84 16.03 9.33
CA PRO A 235 12.21 15.41 8.06
C PRO A 235 11.22 15.71 6.93
N LEU A 236 9.91 15.71 7.20
CA LEU A 236 8.89 15.99 6.19
C LEU A 236 8.97 17.43 5.69
N LEU A 237 9.15 18.40 6.60
CA LEU A 237 9.31 19.81 6.26
C LEU A 237 10.55 20.04 5.38
N ALA A 238 11.69 19.45 5.77
CA ALA A 238 12.93 19.55 4.99
C ALA A 238 12.81 18.90 3.60
N ARG A 239 12.07 17.78 3.50
CA ARG A 239 11.80 17.09 2.23
C ARG A 239 10.90 17.91 1.32
N ALA A 240 9.79 18.44 1.82
CA ALA A 240 8.81 19.17 1.00
C ALA A 240 9.44 20.30 0.18
N ALA A 241 10.38 21.02 0.77
CA ALA A 241 11.07 22.13 0.11
C ALA A 241 11.89 21.73 -1.13
N THR A 242 12.45 20.51 -1.17
CA THR A 242 13.52 20.18 -2.14
C THR A 242 13.40 18.80 -2.79
N ILE A 243 12.47 17.95 -2.38
CA ILE A 243 12.42 16.55 -2.85
C ILE A 243 12.18 16.47 -4.36
N HIS A 244 11.40 17.39 -4.93
CA HIS A 244 11.07 17.43 -6.36
C HIS A 244 12.30 17.57 -7.27
N GLU A 245 13.40 18.15 -6.76
CA GLU A 245 14.67 18.28 -7.49
C GLU A 245 15.46 16.96 -7.55
N ARG A 246 15.08 15.97 -6.74
CA ARG A 246 15.80 14.71 -6.52
C ARG A 246 14.93 13.48 -6.73
N ILE A 247 13.83 13.62 -7.50
CA ILE A 247 13.02 12.50 -7.98
C ILE A 247 13.63 12.00 -9.29
N THR A 248 13.90 10.70 -9.38
CA THR A 248 14.36 10.07 -10.62
C THR A 248 13.28 9.17 -11.20
N LEU A 249 12.98 9.35 -12.48
CA LEU A 249 12.11 8.50 -13.29
C LEU A 249 12.99 7.94 -14.40
N ASP A 250 13.82 6.95 -14.10
CA ASP A 250 14.57 6.26 -15.13
C ASP A 250 13.56 5.45 -15.97
N ALA A 251 13.83 5.30 -17.27
CA ALA A 251 13.08 4.36 -18.08
C ALA A 251 13.15 2.97 -17.40
N PRO A 252 12.03 2.24 -17.24
CA PRO A 252 12.03 0.93 -16.61
C PRO A 252 13.12 0.10 -17.27
N ALA A 253 13.99 -0.54 -16.47
CA ALA A 253 15.17 -1.23 -16.97
C ALA A 253 14.81 -2.15 -18.14
N VAL A 254 15.03 -1.68 -19.36
CA VAL A 254 14.75 -2.43 -20.58
C VAL A 254 15.71 -3.61 -20.56
N ASN A 255 15.14 -4.82 -20.48
CA ASN A 255 15.83 -6.11 -20.43
C ASN A 255 16.52 -6.47 -19.11
N ARG A 256 15.75 -6.98 -18.14
CA ARG A 256 16.25 -8.18 -17.43
C ARG A 256 15.96 -9.38 -18.32
N PRO A 257 16.97 -10.17 -18.75
CA PRO A 257 16.70 -11.42 -19.45
C PRO A 257 15.82 -12.31 -18.57
N SER A 258 14.87 -13.01 -19.20
CA SER A 258 13.99 -13.95 -18.51
C SER A 258 14.81 -14.88 -17.62
N GLN A 259 14.49 -14.91 -16.33
CA GLN A 259 15.03 -15.88 -15.36
C GLN A 259 14.21 -17.18 -15.37
N ALA A 260 13.36 -17.38 -16.38
CA ALA A 260 12.62 -18.62 -16.54
C ALA A 260 13.63 -19.76 -16.70
N PRO A 261 13.47 -20.87 -15.97
CA PRO A 261 14.32 -22.04 -16.12
C PRO A 261 14.35 -22.51 -17.58
N GLY A 262 15.52 -22.95 -18.06
CA GLY A 262 15.75 -23.28 -19.48
C GLY A 262 14.72 -24.25 -20.09
N TRP A 263 14.15 -25.16 -19.28
CA TRP A 263 13.10 -26.10 -19.72
C TRP A 263 11.79 -25.43 -20.15
N LEU A 264 11.53 -24.19 -19.73
CA LEU A 264 10.34 -23.41 -20.11
C LEU A 264 10.56 -22.62 -21.41
N THR A 265 11.82 -22.28 -21.73
CA THR A 265 12.19 -21.44 -22.87
C THR A 265 12.77 -22.22 -24.05
N GLU A 266 13.21 -23.45 -23.83
CA GLU A 266 13.60 -24.37 -24.89
C GLU A 266 12.35 -24.80 -25.68
N ARG A 267 12.25 -24.32 -26.93
CA ARG A 267 11.24 -24.82 -27.86
C ARG A 267 11.46 -26.32 -28.03
N LEU A 268 10.50 -27.12 -27.57
CA LEU A 268 10.44 -28.55 -27.85
C LEU A 268 10.68 -28.76 -29.36
N PRO A 269 11.60 -29.67 -29.76
CA PRO A 269 11.79 -29.98 -31.16
C PRO A 269 10.45 -30.44 -31.75
N PRO A 270 10.11 -30.02 -32.98
CA PRO A 270 8.85 -30.40 -33.60
C PRO A 270 8.75 -31.92 -33.60
N ARG A 271 7.60 -32.43 -33.12
CA ARG A 271 7.30 -33.86 -33.12
C ARG A 271 7.53 -34.38 -34.55
N PRO A 272 8.32 -35.46 -34.74
CA PRO A 272 8.50 -36.02 -36.08
C PRO A 272 7.13 -36.37 -36.64
N GLN A 273 6.82 -35.84 -37.83
CA GLN A 273 5.60 -36.22 -38.52
C GLN A 273 5.70 -37.71 -38.87
N PRO A 274 4.66 -38.51 -38.60
CA PRO A 274 4.67 -39.92 -38.97
C PRO A 274 4.87 -40.04 -40.48
N THR A 275 5.84 -40.85 -40.88
CA THR A 275 6.11 -41.16 -42.28
C THR A 275 4.96 -42.01 -42.85
N GLY A 276 4.88 -42.12 -44.18
CA GLY A 276 3.80 -42.85 -44.86
C GLY A 276 3.62 -44.30 -44.40
N GLU A 277 4.67 -44.93 -43.85
CA GLU A 277 4.63 -46.29 -43.32
C GLU A 277 3.85 -46.40 -41.99
N ASP A 278 3.94 -45.39 -41.11
CA ASP A 278 3.19 -45.36 -39.83
C ASP A 278 1.68 -45.24 -40.06
N ARG A 279 1.26 -44.54 -41.13
CA ARG A 279 -0.16 -44.43 -41.52
C ARG A 279 -0.71 -45.75 -42.07
N ALA A 280 0.11 -46.52 -42.79
CA ALA A 280 -0.28 -47.83 -43.31
C ALA A 280 -0.45 -48.88 -42.19
N ALA A 281 0.40 -48.84 -41.16
CA ALA A 281 0.29 -49.72 -39.99
C ALA A 281 -0.97 -49.45 -39.13
N ALA A 282 -1.40 -48.19 -39.03
CA ALA A 282 -2.64 -47.80 -38.34
C ALA A 282 -3.91 -48.22 -39.11
N ALA A 283 -3.89 -48.16 -40.45
CA ALA A 283 -5.01 -48.59 -41.29
C ALA A 283 -5.15 -50.14 -41.33
N ALA A 284 -4.06 -50.89 -41.23
CA ALA A 284 -4.12 -52.35 -41.18
C ALA A 284 -4.70 -52.91 -39.87
N ARG A 285 -4.64 -52.15 -38.76
CA ARG A 285 -5.24 -52.55 -37.47
C ARG A 285 -6.74 -52.30 -37.38
N THR A 286 -7.32 -51.46 -38.24
CA THR A 286 -8.76 -51.15 -38.25
C THR A 286 -9.58 -52.03 -39.22
N GLY A 287 -8.93 -52.82 -40.07
CA GLY A 287 -9.59 -53.67 -41.09
C GLY A 287 -9.84 -55.14 -40.72
N ARG A 288 -9.54 -55.59 -39.50
CA ARG A 288 -9.71 -57.01 -39.09
C ARG A 288 -10.86 -57.32 -38.14
N GLU A 289 -11.63 -56.34 -37.71
CA GLU A 289 -12.84 -56.55 -36.91
C GLU A 289 -14.09 -56.13 -37.71
N GLY A 290 -14.57 -57.02 -38.57
CA GLY A 290 -15.76 -56.76 -39.37
C GLY A 290 -16.04 -57.86 -40.38
N GLY A 291 -16.34 -59.08 -39.92
CA GLY A 291 -16.68 -60.16 -40.84
C GLY A 291 -17.04 -61.50 -40.21
N ARG A 292 -18.34 -61.63 -39.91
CA ARG A 292 -19.13 -62.82 -39.53
C ARG A 292 -19.10 -63.28 -38.07
#